data_AF-A0A938RRG7-F1
#
_entry.id   AF-A0A938RRG7-F1
#
_cell.length_a   1.000
_cell.length_b   1.000
_cell.length_c   1.000
_cell.angle_alpha   90.00
_cell.angle_beta   90.00
_cell.angle_gamma   90.00
#
_symmetry.space_group_name_H-M   'P 1'
#
loop_
_entity.id
_entity.type
_entity.pdbx_description
1 polymer ?
#
loop_
_entity_poly.entity_id
_entity_poly.type
_entity_poly.pdbx_seq_one_letter_code
_entity_poly.pdbx_strand_id
1 'polypeptide(L)'
;MNQLSHLDEKGRARMVDVTAKAPTDRQAVARGCVRMRPETVALIGRGGIPKGDVLATARIAAIMAAKKTGELIPMCHPLELTGVEIRFICDEAAGEVEIESQVRTVGRTGVEMEAMTAVGVAALTIYDMCKAVDREMVLTDIRLMSKRGGKSGVLSGRRERFESSTVAGRGGDGSASLSHTKGHPDCSWSGCPSPFLSFHRLPGDEGG
;
A
#
# COMPACT_ATOMS: atom_id res chain seq x y z
N MET A 1 23.12 26.73 14.54
CA MET A 1 21.65 26.87 14.50
C MET A 1 21.17 26.41 13.13
N ASN A 2 20.46 25.29 13.07
CA ASN A 2 19.90 24.76 11.81
C ASN A 2 18.80 25.73 11.35
N GLN A 3 19.01 26.43 10.24
CA GLN A 3 17.94 27.22 9.61
C GLN A 3 16.76 26.30 9.35
N LEU A 4 15.58 26.67 9.87
CA LEU A 4 14.32 26.00 9.55
C LEU A 4 14.11 26.14 8.05
N SER A 5 14.29 25.05 7.30
CA SER A 5 14.36 25.11 5.84
C SER A 5 13.09 25.65 5.18
N HIS A 6 11.94 25.53 5.87
CA HIS A 6 10.64 25.93 5.35
C HIS A 6 10.22 27.36 5.71
N LEU A 7 11.07 28.16 6.35
CA LEU A 7 10.79 29.57 6.64
C LEU A 7 11.69 30.49 5.80
N ASP A 8 11.15 31.63 5.37
CA ASP A 8 11.92 32.73 4.80
C ASP A 8 12.57 33.59 5.91
N GLU A 9 13.35 34.60 5.52
CA GLU A 9 14.04 35.52 6.44
C GLU A 9 13.08 36.35 7.32
N LYS A 10 11.79 36.35 6.98
CA LYS A 10 10.70 37.05 7.68
C LYS A 10 9.78 36.08 8.41
N GLY A 11 10.14 34.79 8.51
CA GLY A 11 9.38 33.76 9.22
C GLY A 11 8.14 33.23 8.48
N ARG A 12 7.99 33.50 7.18
CA ARG A 12 6.86 33.00 6.37
C ARG A 12 7.16 31.64 5.79
N ALA A 13 6.13 30.81 5.65
CA ALA A 13 6.24 29.50 5.01
C ALA A 13 6.72 29.65 3.56
N ARG A 14 7.73 28.87 3.19
CA ARG A 14 8.22 28.73 1.81
C ARG A 14 8.56 27.29 1.49
N MET A 15 8.32 26.91 0.24
CA MET A 15 8.85 25.67 -0.30
C MET A 15 10.35 25.83 -0.54
N VAL A 16 11.14 24.84 -0.12
CA VAL A 16 12.60 24.86 -0.29
C VAL A 16 12.94 24.74 -1.77
N ASP A 17 13.73 25.65 -2.33
CA ASP A 17 14.27 25.45 -3.67
C ASP A 17 15.28 24.29 -3.67
N VAL A 18 15.04 23.31 -4.53
CA VAL A 18 15.86 22.11 -4.69
C VAL A 18 16.56 22.06 -6.04
N THR A 19 16.49 23.11 -6.86
CA THR A 19 16.98 23.15 -8.25
C THR A 19 18.44 22.74 -8.40
N ALA A 20 19.31 23.22 -7.50
CA ALA A 20 20.74 22.91 -7.52
C ALA A 20 21.10 21.48 -7.02
N LYS A 21 20.12 20.70 -6.55
CA LYS A 21 20.37 19.32 -6.06
C LYS A 21 20.30 18.34 -7.23
N ALA A 22 21.29 17.46 -7.34
CA ALA A 22 21.24 16.35 -8.28
C ALA A 22 20.12 15.34 -7.90
N PRO A 23 19.40 14.78 -8.88
CA PRO A 23 18.50 13.65 -8.65
C PRO A 23 19.27 12.42 -8.16
N THR A 24 18.69 11.68 -7.22
CA THR A 24 19.24 10.40 -6.72
C THR A 24 18.10 9.42 -6.47
N ASP A 25 18.40 8.12 -6.44
CA ASP A 25 17.48 7.12 -5.91
C ASP A 25 17.13 7.42 -4.45
N ARG A 26 15.83 7.42 -4.16
CA ARG A 26 15.30 7.73 -2.84
C ARG A 26 14.23 6.75 -2.46
N GLN A 27 14.25 6.39 -1.18
CA GLN A 27 13.30 5.46 -0.61
C GLN A 27 12.97 5.90 0.81
N ALA A 28 11.72 5.73 1.20
CA ALA A 28 11.26 5.85 2.58
C ALA A 28 10.39 4.65 2.94
N VAL A 29 10.50 4.22 4.20
CA VAL A 29 9.60 3.24 4.82
C VAL A 29 8.97 3.89 6.02
N ALA A 30 7.64 3.87 6.11
CA ALA A 30 6.88 4.33 7.26
C ALA A 30 5.99 3.20 7.79
N ARG A 31 5.66 3.27 9.06
CA ARG A 31 4.74 2.34 9.72
C ARG A 31 3.73 3.07 10.57
N GLY A 32 2.62 2.40 10.86
CA GLY A 32 1.60 2.81 11.82
C GLY A 32 0.72 1.62 12.19
N CYS A 33 -0.17 1.80 13.15
CA CYS A 33 -1.06 0.74 13.61
C CYS A 33 -2.48 1.29 13.80
N VAL A 34 -3.48 0.45 13.53
CA VAL A 34 -4.86 0.67 13.98
C VAL A 34 -5.16 -0.34 15.07
N ARG A 35 -5.33 0.15 16.29
CA ARG A 35 -5.81 -0.64 17.44
C ARG A 35 -7.32 -0.69 17.42
N MET A 36 -7.87 -1.87 17.66
CA MET A 36 -9.30 -2.17 17.66
C MET A 36 -9.56 -3.39 18.54
N ARG A 37 -10.81 -3.81 18.66
CA ARG A 37 -11.10 -5.06 19.38
C ARG A 37 -10.61 -6.29 18.59
N PRO A 38 -10.10 -7.35 19.25
CA PRO A 38 -9.74 -8.61 18.62
C PRO A 38 -10.78 -9.15 17.63
N GLU A 39 -12.07 -9.05 17.99
CA GLU A 39 -13.18 -9.51 17.17
C GLU A 39 -13.30 -8.73 15.85
N THR A 40 -12.93 -7.45 15.87
CA THR A 40 -12.91 -6.59 14.68
C THR A 40 -11.78 -7.03 13.75
N VAL A 41 -10.59 -7.35 14.27
CA VAL A 41 -9.47 -7.86 13.46
C VAL A 41 -9.82 -9.22 12.85
N ALA A 42 -10.41 -10.12 13.63
CA ALA A 42 -10.87 -11.42 13.14
C ALA A 42 -11.94 -11.27 12.05
N LEU A 43 -12.82 -10.27 12.17
CA LEU A 43 -13.83 -9.96 11.16
C LEU A 43 -13.21 -9.45 9.85
N ILE A 44 -12.15 -8.63 9.95
CA ILE A 44 -11.36 -8.18 8.79
C ILE A 44 -10.70 -9.39 8.12
N GLY A 45 -10.01 -10.25 8.89
CA GLY A 45 -9.28 -11.41 8.37
C GLY A 45 -10.15 -12.41 7.59
N ARG A 46 -11.42 -12.56 7.99
CA ARG A 46 -12.40 -13.43 7.31
C ARG A 46 -13.26 -12.72 6.25
N GLY A 47 -13.05 -11.43 6.00
CA GLY A 47 -13.84 -10.66 5.02
C GLY A 47 -15.30 -10.43 5.44
N GLY A 48 -15.61 -10.45 6.74
CA GLY A 48 -16.98 -10.32 7.24
C GLY A 48 -17.46 -8.89 7.48
N ILE A 49 -16.70 -7.87 7.05
CA ILE A 49 -17.08 -6.46 7.20
C ILE A 49 -18.15 -6.11 6.15
N PRO A 50 -19.31 -5.53 6.54
CA PRO A 50 -20.41 -5.29 5.61
C PRO A 50 -20.07 -4.42 4.40
N LYS A 51 -19.06 -3.54 4.54
CA LYS A 51 -18.60 -2.64 3.48
C LYS A 51 -17.69 -3.32 2.44
N GLY A 52 -17.31 -4.59 2.64
CA GLY A 52 -16.46 -5.36 1.74
C GLY A 52 -15.02 -5.51 2.23
N ASP A 53 -14.09 -5.74 1.29
CA ASP A 53 -12.69 -6.01 1.60
C ASP A 53 -11.97 -4.75 2.11
N VAL A 54 -11.70 -4.75 3.41
CA VAL A 54 -11.07 -3.63 4.12
C VAL A 54 -9.62 -3.42 3.69
N LEU A 55 -8.83 -4.50 3.61
CA LEU A 55 -7.39 -4.40 3.35
C LEU A 55 -7.12 -4.05 1.88
N ALA A 56 -7.91 -4.58 0.95
CA ALA A 56 -7.82 -4.19 -0.46
C ALA A 56 -8.20 -2.71 -0.65
N THR A 57 -9.28 -2.26 -0.02
CA THR A 57 -9.71 -0.85 -0.10
C THR A 57 -8.67 0.09 0.50
N ALA A 58 -8.16 -0.24 1.70
CA ALA A 58 -7.11 0.54 2.37
C ALA A 58 -5.82 0.61 1.55
N ARG A 59 -5.44 -0.47 0.87
CA ARG A 59 -4.27 -0.52 -0.03
C ARG A 59 -4.40 0.48 -1.18
N ILE A 60 -5.56 0.49 -1.86
CA ILE A 60 -5.80 1.40 -2.98
C ILE A 60 -5.78 2.85 -2.49
N ALA A 61 -6.47 3.13 -1.38
CA ALA A 61 -6.51 4.46 -0.78
C ALA A 61 -5.10 4.96 -0.40
N ALA A 62 -4.27 4.10 0.18
CA ALA A 62 -2.88 4.42 0.52
C ALA A 62 -2.01 4.76 -0.70
N ILE A 63 -2.13 3.98 -1.78
CA ILE A 63 -1.41 4.24 -3.04
C ILE A 63 -1.87 5.55 -3.67
N MET A 64 -3.18 5.85 -3.65
CA MET A 64 -3.70 7.12 -4.12
C MET A 64 -3.19 8.28 -3.26
N ALA A 65 -3.16 8.11 -1.94
CA ALA A 65 -2.70 9.13 -1.01
C ALA A 65 -1.22 9.46 -1.20
N ALA A 66 -0.36 8.44 -1.37
CA ALA A 66 1.06 8.64 -1.65
C ALA A 66 1.26 9.58 -2.86
N LYS A 67 0.53 9.33 -3.96
CA LYS A 67 0.60 10.14 -5.18
C LYS A 67 0.06 11.57 -5.01
N LYS A 68 -0.84 11.78 -4.06
CA LYS A 68 -1.46 13.09 -3.78
C LYS A 68 -0.81 13.86 -2.62
N THR A 69 0.33 13.39 -2.11
CA THR A 69 0.97 14.00 -0.93
C THR A 69 1.27 15.48 -1.12
N GLY A 70 1.76 15.88 -2.30
CA GLY A 70 2.04 17.30 -2.62
C GLY A 70 0.79 18.18 -2.70
N GLU A 71 -0.40 17.60 -2.88
CA GLU A 71 -1.68 18.33 -2.82
C GLU A 71 -2.15 18.53 -1.37
N LEU A 72 -1.78 17.61 -0.47
CA LEU A 72 -2.25 17.58 0.92
C LEU A 72 -1.32 18.34 1.87
N ILE A 73 0.00 18.24 1.67
CA ILE A 73 1.00 18.83 2.56
C ILE A 73 1.57 20.10 1.90
N PRO A 74 1.24 21.32 2.38
CA PRO A 74 1.42 22.56 1.62
C PRO A 74 2.83 22.85 1.10
N MET A 75 3.87 22.41 1.82
CA MET A 75 5.27 22.70 1.48
C MET A 75 6.02 21.50 0.88
N CYS A 76 5.33 20.40 0.57
CA CYS A 76 5.91 19.28 -0.14
C CYS A 76 6.00 19.58 -1.64
N HIS A 77 7.11 19.16 -2.26
CA HIS A 77 7.25 19.19 -3.71
C HIS A 77 6.34 18.13 -4.33
N PRO A 78 5.76 18.38 -5.51
CA PRO A 78 5.21 17.30 -6.33
C PRO A 78 6.34 16.37 -6.79
N LEU A 79 6.17 15.07 -6.62
CA LEU A 79 7.17 14.05 -6.95
C LEU A 79 6.60 12.96 -7.86
N GLU A 80 7.37 12.55 -8.85
CA GLU A 80 7.07 11.38 -9.68
C GLU A 80 7.50 10.12 -8.94
N LEU A 81 6.54 9.42 -8.35
CA LEU A 81 6.80 8.19 -7.60
C LEU A 81 7.05 7.04 -8.57
N THR A 82 8.13 6.30 -8.34
CA THR A 82 8.52 5.14 -9.16
C THR A 82 8.03 3.82 -8.56
N GLY A 83 7.66 3.81 -7.28
CA GLY A 83 7.08 2.64 -6.62
C GLY A 83 6.40 2.98 -5.30
N VAL A 84 5.27 2.34 -5.03
CA VAL A 84 4.53 2.40 -3.76
C VAL A 84 4.08 1.00 -3.40
N GLU A 85 4.56 0.48 -2.28
CA GLU A 85 4.20 -0.82 -1.73
C GLU A 85 3.59 -0.66 -0.35
N ILE A 86 2.49 -1.37 -0.09
CA ILE A 86 1.78 -1.35 1.20
C ILE A 86 1.72 -2.78 1.74
N ARG A 87 1.95 -2.98 3.03
CA ARG A 87 1.80 -4.27 3.70
C ARG A 87 0.94 -4.09 4.95
N PHE A 88 0.10 -5.09 5.21
CA PHE A 88 -0.70 -5.17 6.43
C PHE A 88 -0.32 -6.42 7.20
N ILE A 89 -0.29 -6.33 8.53
CA ILE A 89 -0.18 -7.48 9.43
C ILE A 89 -1.33 -7.36 10.42
N CYS A 90 -2.16 -8.40 10.47
CA CYS A 90 -3.26 -8.49 11.41
C CYS A 90 -2.83 -9.34 12.61
N ASP A 91 -2.80 -8.75 13.79
CA ASP A 91 -2.63 -9.45 15.06
C ASP A 91 -3.98 -9.49 15.77
N GLU A 92 -4.69 -10.61 15.60
CA GLU A 92 -6.00 -10.81 16.21
C GLU A 92 -5.92 -10.82 17.74
N ALA A 93 -4.85 -11.38 18.31
CA ALA A 93 -4.71 -11.49 19.76
C ALA A 93 -4.44 -10.12 20.39
N ALA A 94 -3.64 -9.27 19.74
CA ALA A 94 -3.37 -7.91 20.18
C ALA A 94 -4.48 -6.92 19.81
N GLY A 95 -5.39 -7.27 18.89
CA GLY A 95 -6.39 -6.36 18.36
C GLY A 95 -5.77 -5.27 17.48
N GLU A 96 -4.76 -5.61 16.68
CA GLU A 96 -3.97 -4.65 15.92
C GLU A 96 -3.94 -4.96 14.42
N VAL A 97 -3.99 -3.91 13.61
CA VAL A 97 -3.60 -3.97 12.19
C VAL A 97 -2.41 -3.04 11.98
N GLU A 98 -1.22 -3.62 11.87
CA GLU A 98 -0.01 -2.89 11.50
C GLU A 98 -0.01 -2.60 10.00
N ILE A 99 0.43 -1.40 9.64
CA ILE A 99 0.52 -0.89 8.27
C ILE A 99 1.97 -0.51 8.02
N GLU A 100 2.56 -1.03 6.95
CA GLU A 100 3.86 -0.59 6.45
C GLU A 100 3.71 -0.04 5.04
N SER A 101 4.26 1.15 4.79
CA SER A 101 4.37 1.74 3.46
C SER A 101 5.83 1.89 3.08
N GLN A 102 6.16 1.50 1.85
CA GLN A 102 7.44 1.75 1.23
C GLN A 102 7.24 2.53 -0.07
N VAL A 103 7.87 3.70 -0.17
CA VAL A 103 7.77 4.59 -1.32
C VAL A 103 9.15 4.83 -1.91
N ARG A 104 9.23 4.88 -3.25
CA ARG A 104 10.46 5.11 -4.02
C ARG A 104 10.27 6.19 -5.08
N THR A 105 11.35 6.91 -5.37
CA THR A 105 11.45 7.87 -6.49
C THR A 105 12.90 8.05 -6.92
N VAL A 106 13.11 8.66 -8.08
CA VAL A 106 14.38 9.27 -8.48
C VAL A 106 14.17 10.79 -8.47
N GLY A 107 14.74 11.49 -7.49
CA GLY A 107 14.36 12.89 -7.26
C GLY A 107 15.36 13.73 -6.48
N ARG A 108 15.05 15.02 -6.34
CA ARG A 108 15.89 16.02 -5.66
C ARG A 108 15.61 16.15 -4.16
N THR A 109 14.45 15.66 -3.71
CA THR A 109 14.02 15.63 -2.30
C THR A 109 13.49 14.24 -1.95
N GLY A 110 13.49 13.92 -0.66
CA GLY A 110 13.05 12.63 -0.12
C GLY A 110 11.54 12.39 -0.25
N VAL A 111 11.15 11.15 0.04
CA VAL A 111 9.75 10.66 -0.03
C VAL A 111 9.20 10.25 1.33
N GLU A 112 9.73 10.85 2.41
CA GLU A 112 9.30 10.55 3.78
C GLU A 112 7.81 10.86 3.98
N MET A 113 7.35 11.97 3.41
CA MET A 113 5.97 12.42 3.55
C MET A 113 5.00 11.52 2.79
N GLU A 114 5.38 11.02 1.62
CA GLU A 114 4.56 10.11 0.83
C GLU A 114 4.36 8.78 1.55
N ALA A 115 5.43 8.24 2.16
CA ALA A 115 5.34 7.02 2.94
C ALA A 115 4.43 7.20 4.17
N MET A 116 4.59 8.29 4.93
CA MET A 116 3.76 8.55 6.12
C MET A 116 2.31 8.88 5.76
N THR A 117 2.07 9.64 4.69
CA THR A 117 0.72 9.98 4.21
C THR A 117 -0.03 8.73 3.76
N ALA A 118 0.65 7.80 3.07
CA ALA A 118 0.07 6.51 2.69
C ALA A 118 -0.37 5.70 3.92
N VAL A 119 0.46 5.61 4.96
CA VAL A 119 0.10 4.94 6.23
C VAL A 119 -1.11 5.61 6.88
N GLY A 120 -1.10 6.94 6.98
CA GLY A 120 -2.19 7.69 7.61
C GLY A 120 -3.53 7.49 6.91
N VAL A 121 -3.55 7.56 5.58
CA VAL A 121 -4.79 7.35 4.82
C VAL A 121 -5.22 5.88 4.82
N ALA A 122 -4.29 4.92 4.80
CA ALA A 122 -4.62 3.51 5.01
C ALA A 122 -5.35 3.31 6.34
N ALA A 123 -4.82 3.88 7.42
CA ALA A 123 -5.39 3.80 8.76
C ALA A 123 -6.78 4.46 8.83
N LEU A 124 -6.96 5.65 8.23
CA LEU A 124 -8.25 6.31 8.13
C LEU A 124 -9.26 5.49 7.32
N THR A 125 -8.80 4.80 6.28
CA THR A 125 -9.66 3.95 5.44
C THR A 125 -10.12 2.71 6.20
N ILE A 126 -9.22 2.06 6.95
CA ILE A 126 -9.58 0.96 7.86
C ILE A 126 -10.62 1.44 8.87
N TYR A 127 -10.40 2.63 9.45
CA TYR A 127 -11.38 3.22 10.36
C TYR A 127 -12.75 3.40 9.69
N ASP A 128 -12.80 4.01 8.49
CA ASP A 128 -14.07 4.24 7.78
C ASP A 128 -14.82 2.94 7.49
N MET A 129 -14.10 1.90 7.10
CA MET A 129 -14.65 0.59 6.75
C MET A 129 -15.19 -0.16 7.97
N CYS A 130 -14.56 0.02 9.14
CA CYS A 130 -14.87 -0.75 10.35
C CYS A 130 -15.70 0.01 11.39
N LYS A 131 -15.86 1.35 11.30
CA LYS A 131 -16.53 2.19 12.33
C LYS A 131 -17.98 1.83 12.66
N ALA A 132 -18.65 1.06 11.79
CA ALA A 132 -19.99 0.56 12.07
C ALA A 132 -19.98 -0.59 13.09
N VAL A 133 -18.91 -1.38 13.09
CA VAL A 133 -18.70 -2.53 13.98
C VAL A 133 -17.98 -2.08 15.24
N ASP A 134 -16.98 -1.22 15.12
CA ASP A 134 -16.08 -0.80 16.20
C ASP A 134 -15.78 0.71 16.11
N ARG A 135 -16.25 1.51 17.07
CA ARG A 135 -16.09 2.98 17.02
C ARG A 135 -14.88 3.49 17.81
N GLU A 136 -14.33 2.67 18.69
CA GLU A 136 -13.29 3.05 19.64
C GLU A 136 -11.89 2.79 19.09
N MET A 137 -11.79 2.46 17.79
CA MET A 137 -10.51 2.23 17.12
C MET A 137 -9.59 3.45 17.24
N VAL A 138 -8.29 3.19 17.43
CA VAL A 138 -7.25 4.22 17.58
C VAL A 138 -6.18 4.07 16.52
N LEU A 139 -5.91 5.15 15.80
CA LEU A 139 -4.80 5.24 14.87
C LEU A 139 -3.56 5.70 15.65
N THR A 140 -2.52 4.88 15.69
CA THR A 140 -1.35 5.10 16.52
C THR A 140 -0.05 4.87 15.76
N ASP A 141 1.05 5.36 16.33
CA ASP A 141 2.42 4.99 15.95
C ASP A 141 2.80 5.27 14.48
N ILE A 142 2.14 6.24 13.82
CA ILE A 142 2.50 6.67 12.46
C ILE A 142 3.86 7.35 12.51
N ARG A 143 4.88 6.69 11.97
CA ARG A 143 6.28 7.13 12.04
C ARG A 143 7.12 6.65 10.87
N LEU A 144 8.17 7.40 10.59
CA LEU A 144 9.20 7.00 9.63
C LEU A 144 10.09 5.92 10.25
N MET A 145 10.21 4.79 9.56
CA MET A 145 11.05 3.66 9.96
C MET A 145 12.40 3.66 9.29
N SER A 146 12.47 4.06 8.03
CA SER A 146 13.77 4.30 7.41
C SER A 146 13.68 5.23 6.23
N LYS A 147 14.81 5.83 5.86
CA LYS A 147 14.97 6.48 4.56
C LYS A 147 16.34 6.22 3.98
N ARG A 148 16.45 6.25 2.66
CA ARG A 148 17.72 6.17 1.92
C ARG A 148 17.71 7.20 0.79
N GLY A 149 18.90 7.70 0.43
CA GLY A 149 19.10 8.65 -0.66
C GLY A 149 19.20 10.12 -0.23
N GLY A 150 19.95 10.91 -1.01
CA GLY A 150 20.26 12.31 -0.73
C GLY A 150 21.35 12.55 0.32
N LYS A 151 21.63 13.83 0.61
CA LYS A 151 22.74 14.27 1.49
C LYS A 151 22.60 13.79 2.95
N SER A 152 21.40 13.47 3.41
CA SER A 152 21.12 13.09 4.81
C SER A 152 21.43 11.62 5.15
N GLY A 153 21.81 10.80 4.18
CA GLY A 153 22.18 9.40 4.41
C GLY A 153 21.01 8.49 4.80
N VAL A 154 21.33 7.33 5.38
CA VAL A 154 20.36 6.33 5.85
C VAL A 154 19.91 6.68 7.27
N LEU A 155 18.61 6.89 7.48
CA LEU A 155 18.03 6.85 8.83
C LEU A 155 17.34 5.49 9.00
N SER A 156 17.57 4.82 10.13
CA SER A 156 16.76 3.68 10.60
C SER A 156 16.17 4.05 11.95
N GLY A 157 14.85 4.07 12.05
CA GLY A 157 14.10 4.14 13.31
C GLY A 157 14.25 2.84 14.10
N ARG A 158 13.89 2.89 15.40
CA ARG A 158 14.00 1.74 16.32
C ARG A 158 13.10 0.58 15.82
N ARG A 159 13.71 -0.59 15.61
CA ARG A 159 12.99 -1.84 15.31
C ARG A 159 12.28 -2.32 16.56
N GLU A 160 10.96 -2.42 16.53
CA GLU A 160 10.21 -3.32 17.41
C GLU A 160 9.38 -4.27 16.54
N ARG A 161 9.38 -5.53 17.00
CA ARG A 161 9.04 -6.85 16.43
C ARG A 161 8.33 -6.94 15.07
N PHE A 162 8.95 -7.70 14.15
CA PHE A 162 8.31 -8.35 13.02
C PHE A 162 8.61 -9.86 13.17
N GLU A 163 7.62 -10.66 13.54
CA GLU A 163 7.65 -12.11 13.30
C GLU A 163 6.46 -12.42 12.40
N SER A 164 6.77 -12.82 11.17
CA SER A 164 5.85 -13.02 10.07
C SER A 164 5.05 -14.31 10.25
N SER A 165 3.75 -14.21 10.51
CA SER A 165 2.80 -15.28 10.18
C SER A 165 2.01 -14.88 8.92
N THR A 166 2.50 -15.33 7.77
CA THR A 166 1.71 -15.30 6.54
C THR A 166 0.50 -16.21 6.73
N VAL A 167 -0.71 -15.65 6.82
CA VAL A 167 -1.94 -16.43 6.67
C VAL A 167 -2.05 -16.82 5.20
N ALA A 168 -1.50 -18.00 4.87
CA ALA A 168 -1.81 -18.67 3.63
C ALA A 168 -3.28 -19.12 3.70
N GLY A 169 -4.10 -18.61 2.78
CA GLY A 169 -5.47 -19.07 2.62
C GLY A 169 -5.48 -20.59 2.42
N ARG A 170 -6.16 -21.30 3.32
CA ARG A 170 -6.43 -22.73 3.16
C ARG A 170 -7.52 -22.89 2.10
N GLY A 171 -7.09 -23.05 0.84
CA GLY A 171 -7.86 -23.79 -0.15
C GLY A 171 -7.79 -25.26 0.22
N GLY A 172 -8.95 -25.87 0.42
CA GLY A 172 -9.08 -27.31 0.60
C GLY A 172 -8.81 -28.09 -0.68
N ASP A 173 -8.92 -29.40 -0.54
CA ASP A 173 -8.84 -30.46 -1.55
C ASP A 173 -7.44 -31.13 -1.52
N GLY A 174 -7.24 -32.33 -0.98
CA GLY A 174 -8.11 -33.50 -1.07
C GLY A 174 -7.46 -34.53 -2.00
N SER A 175 -6.44 -35.23 -1.48
CA SER A 175 -5.92 -36.55 -1.91
C SER A 175 -5.65 -36.82 -3.40
N ALA A 176 -4.39 -37.11 -3.76
CA ALA A 176 -3.91 -38.47 -4.04
C ALA A 176 -2.52 -38.43 -4.69
N SER A 177 -1.58 -39.09 -4.04
CA SER A 177 -0.25 -39.45 -4.53
C SER A 177 -0.33 -40.42 -5.71
N LEU A 178 0.57 -40.29 -6.69
CA LEU A 178 1.22 -41.42 -7.38
C LEU A 178 2.49 -40.93 -8.09
N SER A 179 3.50 -41.78 -8.07
CA SER A 179 4.92 -41.55 -8.36
C SER A 179 5.38 -41.97 -9.76
N HIS A 180 6.61 -41.58 -10.14
CA HIS A 180 7.45 -42.04 -11.27
C HIS A 180 7.00 -41.50 -12.66
N THR A 181 7.84 -41.07 -13.63
CA THR A 181 9.28 -41.23 -13.91
C THR A 181 9.74 -40.19 -14.96
N LYS A 182 11.06 -40.05 -15.12
CA LYS A 182 11.82 -39.23 -16.09
C LYS A 182 11.30 -39.22 -17.55
N GLY A 183 11.44 -38.08 -18.22
CA GLY A 183 11.51 -37.97 -19.69
C GLY A 183 11.23 -36.58 -20.26
N HIS A 184 12.29 -35.81 -20.57
CA HIS A 184 12.31 -34.83 -21.68
C HIS A 184 12.90 -35.57 -22.90
N PRO A 185 12.64 -35.22 -24.19
CA PRO A 185 12.65 -33.84 -24.72
C PRO A 185 11.53 -33.50 -25.74
N ASP A 186 11.46 -32.20 -26.09
CA ASP A 186 10.96 -31.58 -27.33
C ASP A 186 9.57 -31.90 -27.89
N CYS A 187 8.71 -30.86 -27.96
CA CYS A 187 7.76 -30.69 -29.06
C CYS A 187 7.31 -29.22 -29.19
N SER A 188 7.80 -28.57 -30.25
CA SER A 188 7.29 -27.35 -30.84
C SER A 188 5.89 -27.55 -31.42
N TRP A 189 4.90 -26.76 -31.00
CA TRP A 189 3.59 -26.72 -31.64
C TRP A 189 3.23 -25.29 -32.08
N SER A 190 3.52 -25.04 -33.36
CA SER A 190 2.83 -24.10 -34.22
C SER A 190 1.43 -24.64 -34.52
N GLY A 191 0.37 -23.94 -34.09
CA GLY A 191 -1.00 -24.38 -34.39
C GLY A 191 -2.11 -23.63 -33.66
N CYS A 192 -2.13 -22.30 -33.75
CA CYS A 192 -3.33 -21.52 -33.41
C CYS A 192 -4.15 -21.25 -34.68
N PRO A 193 -5.36 -21.80 -34.83
CA PRO A 193 -6.38 -21.21 -35.69
C PRO A 193 -7.28 -20.28 -34.86
N SER A 194 -7.26 -19.00 -35.23
CA SER A 194 -8.31 -18.04 -34.91
C SER A 194 -9.68 -18.50 -35.44
N PRO A 195 -10.79 -18.05 -34.82
CA PRO A 195 -11.95 -17.69 -35.62
C PRO A 195 -12.37 -16.24 -35.36
N PHE A 196 -12.38 -15.48 -36.46
CA PHE A 196 -13.00 -14.18 -36.63
C PHE A 196 -14.46 -14.42 -37.10
N LEU A 197 -15.40 -13.64 -36.55
CA LEU A 197 -16.74 -13.29 -37.08
C LEU A 197 -17.83 -14.38 -37.19
N SER A 198 -18.94 -14.21 -36.44
CA SER A 198 -20.12 -13.50 -36.97
C SER A 198 -21.30 -13.48 -35.99
N PHE A 199 -22.00 -12.35 -36.04
CA PHE A 199 -23.26 -11.98 -35.38
C PHE A 199 -24.40 -13.00 -35.61
N HIS A 200 -25.24 -13.20 -34.58
CA HIS A 200 -26.70 -13.25 -34.77
C HIS A 200 -27.47 -12.71 -33.56
N ARG A 201 -28.60 -12.08 -33.92
CA ARG A 201 -29.49 -11.13 -33.23
C ARG A 201 -30.31 -11.71 -32.07
N LEU A 202 -30.64 -10.85 -31.10
CA LEU A 202 -31.73 -11.01 -30.13
C LEU A 202 -33.12 -10.78 -30.78
N PRO A 203 -34.22 -11.31 -30.19
CA PRO A 203 -35.57 -11.22 -30.75
C PRO A 203 -36.39 -10.05 -30.20
N GLY A 204 -37.39 -9.62 -30.98
CA GLY A 204 -38.63 -9.00 -30.50
C GLY A 204 -38.75 -7.50 -30.72
N ASP A 205 -39.49 -7.11 -31.77
CA ASP A 205 -40.50 -6.04 -31.65
C ASP A 205 -41.56 -6.17 -32.77
N GLU A 206 -42.76 -5.68 -32.45
CA GLU A 206 -44.09 -6.02 -32.98
C GLU A 206 -44.47 -5.46 -34.37
N GLY A 207 -45.50 -6.06 -34.98
CA GLY A 207 -46.47 -5.33 -35.82
C GLY A 207 -46.71 -5.90 -37.23
N GLY A 208 -47.94 -6.38 -37.48
CA GLY A 208 -48.50 -6.62 -38.83
C GLY A 208 -49.06 -8.01 -39.06
#